data_AF-A0A537HIL3-F1
#
_entry.id   AF-A0A537HIL3-F1
#
_cell.length_a   1.000
_cell.length_b   1.000
_cell.length_c   1.000
_cell.angle_alpha   90.00
_cell.angle_beta   90.00
_cell.angle_gamma   90.00
#
_symmetry.space_group_name_H-M   'P 1'
#
loop_
_entity.id
_entity.type
_entity.pdbx_description
1 polymer ?
#
loop_
_entity_poly.entity_id
_entity_poly.type
_entity_poly.pdbx_seq_one_letter_code
_entity_poly.pdbx_strand_id
1 'polypeptide(L)'
;MLFALGSLAIFVIGGLTGVFNSSLALDIAQRGTFFVVGHFHYVMVGASLFGLFGATYYWWPKMTGKMLSESLGKLHFIVSIIGFNLIFFPMFFLMDMPRRIVTYTADTGWGPLNLLASIGAYIFIFGHIIFLTNLLRSYARGPPAGPNPWNGTTLEWTSWKGGGPSPIGVAASSIGRPLLSSLSADPHSVRSSHETVGSEIGHQHWSSRPIELSLGLAVALAGLGFGFPIFVLGLVILAWALVGWVSDDLHDKFLVPDEPPGNRWPFQTTTKLKLGMWAFISSEFTFFGVLLGSYAFVRYNFSYWPPPGSIHNIPVGGANTIILLTSGLTMLLAVQSIKTDTIKHVRALLGSTLLLGTVFMIIKGSEWYDLLTGNPPFTPQTGLPGSTFFVITGIHGAHVIAGLVALVYLLVRTRNGWTPGKRATVEHFGLYWAFVDMVWVFVFPLLYLI
;
A
#
# COMPACT_ATOMS: atom_id res chain seq x y z
N MET A 1 -13.27 25.32 -5.27
CA MET A 1 -12.49 25.89 -6.38
C MET A 1 -11.25 26.65 -5.92
N LEU A 2 -11.34 27.60 -4.98
CA LEU A 2 -10.17 28.37 -4.49
C LEU A 2 -8.96 27.49 -4.13
N PHE A 3 -9.16 26.47 -3.30
CA PHE A 3 -8.09 25.53 -2.93
C PHE A 3 -7.49 24.73 -4.09
N ALA A 4 -8.29 24.38 -5.11
CA ALA A 4 -7.78 23.69 -6.30
C ALA A 4 -6.90 24.62 -7.15
N LEU A 5 -7.34 25.86 -7.36
CA LEU A 5 -6.55 26.88 -8.06
C LEU A 5 -5.29 27.27 -7.27
N GLY A 6 -5.39 27.38 -5.94
CA GLY A 6 -4.25 27.62 -5.05
C GLY A 6 -3.25 26.46 -5.07
N SER A 7 -3.73 25.22 -5.02
CA SER A 7 -2.90 24.01 -5.18
C SER A 7 -2.14 24.04 -6.51
N LEU A 8 -2.82 24.35 -7.61
CA LEU A 8 -2.18 24.49 -8.93
C LEU A 8 -1.13 25.61 -8.94
N ALA A 9 -1.43 26.80 -8.41
CA ALA A 9 -0.50 27.92 -8.36
C ALA A 9 0.76 27.60 -7.55
N ILE A 10 0.59 27.00 -6.36
CA ILE A 10 1.70 26.54 -5.51
C ILE A 10 2.50 25.45 -6.22
N PHE A 11 1.82 24.49 -6.88
CA PHE A 11 2.48 23.43 -7.62
C PHE A 11 3.31 23.97 -8.79
N VAL A 12 2.85 24.99 -9.50
CA VAL A 12 3.63 25.60 -10.59
C VAL A 12 4.93 26.21 -10.06
N ILE A 13 4.89 26.95 -8.96
CA ILE A 13 6.11 27.51 -8.33
C ILE A 13 7.05 26.39 -7.86
N GLY A 14 6.49 25.36 -7.21
CA GLY A 14 7.25 24.18 -6.80
C GLY A 14 7.85 23.40 -7.96
N GLY A 15 7.11 23.20 -9.04
CA GLY A 15 7.55 22.50 -10.24
C GLY A 15 8.68 23.25 -10.93
N LEU A 16 8.57 24.58 -11.06
CA LEU A 16 9.64 25.42 -11.61
C LEU A 16 10.93 25.28 -10.81
N THR A 17 10.86 25.34 -9.47
CA THR A 17 12.04 25.16 -8.61
C THR A 17 12.63 23.75 -8.67
N GLY A 18 11.82 22.74 -8.98
CA GLY A 18 12.27 21.36 -9.20
C GLY A 18 13.17 21.21 -10.43
N VAL A 19 12.93 21.99 -11.48
CA VAL A 19 13.79 22.00 -12.67
C VAL A 19 15.22 22.43 -12.31
N PHE A 20 15.39 23.40 -11.40
CA PHE A 20 16.72 23.80 -10.93
C PHE A 20 17.41 22.66 -10.17
N ASN A 21 16.70 21.96 -9.27
CA ASN A 21 17.24 20.81 -8.53
C ASN A 21 17.59 19.61 -9.44
N SER A 22 16.97 19.51 -10.62
CA SER A 22 17.31 18.46 -11.59
C SER A 22 18.60 18.72 -12.36
N SER A 23 19.11 19.96 -12.33
CA SER A 23 20.39 20.31 -12.95
C SER A 23 21.54 19.93 -12.03
N LEU A 24 22.39 19.00 -12.46
CA LEU A 24 23.58 18.57 -11.70
C LEU A 24 24.47 19.75 -11.30
N ALA A 25 24.65 20.73 -12.20
CA ALA A 25 25.49 21.89 -11.94
C ALA A 25 24.94 22.79 -10.81
N LEU A 26 23.62 22.92 -10.71
CA LEU A 26 22.96 23.71 -9.66
C LEU A 26 22.76 22.91 -8.38
N ASP A 27 22.48 21.62 -8.49
CA ASP A 27 22.32 20.72 -7.33
C ASP A 27 23.57 20.70 -6.47
N ILE A 28 24.78 20.74 -7.05
CA ILE A 28 26.03 20.81 -6.25
C ILE A 28 26.01 21.99 -5.27
N ALA A 29 25.45 23.15 -5.66
CA ALA A 29 25.38 24.33 -4.81
C ALA A 29 24.14 24.36 -3.89
N GLN A 30 23.01 23.79 -4.34
CA GLN A 30 21.72 23.86 -3.64
C GLN A 30 21.45 22.64 -2.76
N ARG A 31 22.12 21.53 -2.99
CA ARG A 31 21.93 20.28 -2.27
C ARG A 31 22.27 20.48 -0.80
N GLY A 32 21.32 20.11 0.05
CA GLY A 32 21.51 20.22 1.48
C GLY A 32 21.18 21.60 2.07
N THR A 33 20.65 22.54 1.27
CA THR A 33 20.31 23.88 1.76
C THR A 33 18.80 24.09 1.86
N PHE A 34 18.38 25.26 2.35
CA PHE A 34 16.98 25.64 2.47
C PHE A 34 16.25 25.77 1.13
N PHE A 35 16.97 25.91 0.01
CA PHE A 35 16.37 25.89 -1.33
C PHE A 35 15.61 24.57 -1.61
N VAL A 36 16.24 23.44 -1.28
CA VAL A 36 15.61 22.10 -1.44
C VAL A 36 14.45 21.94 -0.45
N VAL A 37 14.54 22.52 0.75
CA VAL A 37 13.45 22.52 1.73
C VAL A 37 12.24 23.29 1.18
N GLY A 38 12.44 24.49 0.67
CA GLY A 38 11.38 25.30 0.04
C GLY A 38 10.73 24.56 -1.12
N HIS A 39 11.53 24.04 -2.06
CA HIS A 39 11.03 23.29 -3.23
C HIS A 39 10.12 22.13 -2.82
N PHE A 40 10.62 21.26 -1.93
CA PHE A 40 9.88 20.09 -1.46
C PHE A 40 8.56 20.48 -0.80
N HIS A 41 8.55 21.53 0.02
CA HIS A 41 7.33 21.97 0.67
C HIS A 41 6.32 22.57 -0.30
N TYR A 42 6.73 23.28 -1.35
CA TYR A 42 5.81 23.73 -2.39
C TYR A 42 5.12 22.55 -3.10
N VAL A 43 5.88 21.54 -3.52
CA VAL A 43 5.33 20.42 -4.30
C VAL A 43 4.60 19.40 -3.42
N MET A 44 5.28 18.83 -2.42
CA MET A 44 4.74 17.71 -1.64
C MET A 44 3.72 18.18 -0.61
N VAL A 45 4.04 19.23 0.16
CA VAL A 45 3.17 19.71 1.23
C VAL A 45 2.10 20.63 0.68
N GLY A 46 2.48 21.70 0.00
CA GLY A 46 1.59 22.75 -0.48
C GLY A 46 0.54 22.24 -1.45
N ALA A 47 0.96 21.69 -2.59
CA ALA A 47 0.01 21.22 -3.60
C ALA A 47 -0.92 20.13 -3.05
N SER A 48 -0.38 19.10 -2.39
CA SER A 48 -1.16 17.98 -1.86
C SER A 48 -2.10 18.41 -0.73
N LEU A 49 -1.64 19.25 0.21
CA LEU A 49 -2.44 19.69 1.35
C LEU A 49 -3.56 20.65 0.92
N PHE A 50 -3.28 21.60 0.02
CA PHE A 50 -4.34 22.45 -0.54
C PHE A 50 -5.32 21.62 -1.37
N GLY A 51 -4.85 20.60 -2.08
CA GLY A 51 -5.69 19.60 -2.74
C GLY A 51 -6.61 18.87 -1.75
N LEU A 52 -6.07 18.41 -0.62
CA LEU A 52 -6.80 17.75 0.47
C LEU A 52 -7.85 18.66 1.11
N PHE A 53 -7.53 19.94 1.33
CA PHE A 53 -8.51 20.91 1.80
C PHE A 53 -9.64 21.10 0.78
N GLY A 54 -9.29 21.26 -0.49
CA GLY A 54 -10.28 21.33 -1.57
C GLY A 54 -11.19 20.10 -1.62
N ALA A 55 -10.61 18.91 -1.51
CA ALA A 55 -11.32 17.63 -1.43
C ALA A 55 -12.24 17.57 -0.20
N THR A 56 -11.76 18.03 0.96
CA THR A 56 -12.56 18.07 2.19
C THR A 56 -13.77 18.98 2.01
N TYR A 57 -13.59 20.22 1.53
CA TYR A 57 -14.72 21.13 1.28
C TYR A 57 -15.71 20.56 0.25
N TYR A 58 -15.22 19.83 -0.76
CA TYR A 58 -16.05 19.25 -1.80
C TYR A 58 -16.87 18.05 -1.30
N TRP A 59 -16.26 17.10 -0.61
CA TRP A 59 -16.93 15.87 -0.16
C TRP A 59 -17.52 15.94 1.25
N TRP A 60 -17.29 17.01 2.01
CA TRP A 60 -17.88 17.18 3.35
C TRP A 60 -19.41 17.02 3.38
N PRO A 61 -20.19 17.60 2.44
CA PRO A 61 -21.64 17.39 2.39
C PRO A 61 -22.03 15.92 2.20
N LYS A 62 -21.22 15.15 1.47
CA LYS A 62 -21.44 13.73 1.24
C LYS A 62 -21.10 12.89 2.48
N MET A 63 -20.03 13.25 3.18
CA MET A 63 -19.56 12.53 4.38
C MET A 63 -20.44 12.80 5.61
N THR A 64 -20.99 14.00 5.76
CA THR A 64 -21.67 14.44 7.00
C THR A 64 -23.14 14.81 6.82
N GLY A 65 -23.62 14.97 5.59
CA GLY A 65 -24.96 15.49 5.30
C GLY A 65 -25.15 16.97 5.65
N LYS A 66 -24.08 17.72 5.93
CA LYS A 66 -24.10 19.14 6.33
C LYS A 66 -23.24 20.00 5.40
N MET A 67 -23.61 21.27 5.22
CA MET A 67 -22.78 22.22 4.46
C MET A 67 -21.75 22.92 5.35
N LEU A 68 -20.54 23.14 4.82
CA LEU A 68 -19.53 24.00 5.44
C LEU A 68 -19.87 25.48 5.25
N SER A 69 -19.40 26.34 6.16
CA SER A 69 -19.51 27.78 5.98
C SER A 69 -18.55 28.25 4.90
N GLU A 70 -19.09 28.81 3.81
CA GLU A 70 -18.31 29.38 2.70
C GLU A 70 -17.44 30.56 3.15
N SER A 71 -17.93 31.44 4.02
CA SER A 71 -17.16 32.59 4.52
C SER A 71 -15.93 32.14 5.30
N LEU A 72 -16.09 31.14 6.18
CA LEU A 72 -14.95 30.55 6.90
C LEU A 72 -14.02 29.75 5.97
N GLY A 73 -14.56 29.12 4.92
CA GLY A 73 -13.75 28.43 3.91
C GLY A 73 -12.88 29.39 3.10
N LYS A 74 -13.43 30.54 2.69
CA LYS A 74 -12.69 31.62 2.00
C LYS A 74 -11.64 32.24 2.92
N LEU A 75 -11.99 32.49 4.18
CA LEU A 75 -11.04 33.01 5.17
C LEU A 75 -9.89 32.02 5.41
N HIS A 76 -10.21 30.73 5.60
CA HIS A 76 -9.22 29.66 5.71
C HIS A 76 -8.29 29.65 4.49
N PHE A 77 -8.83 29.73 3.27
CA PHE A 77 -8.02 29.79 2.05
C PHE A 77 -7.04 30.97 2.05
N ILE A 78 -7.52 32.18 2.31
CA ILE A 78 -6.69 33.40 2.25
C ILE A 78 -5.58 33.36 3.32
N VAL A 79 -5.92 32.99 4.55
CA VAL A 79 -4.95 32.90 5.65
C VAL A 79 -3.92 31.81 5.35
N SER A 80 -4.37 30.64 4.89
CA SER A 80 -3.48 29.52 4.58
C SER A 80 -2.56 29.82 3.40
N ILE A 81 -3.04 30.45 2.31
CA ILE A 81 -2.18 30.74 1.15
C ILE A 81 -1.14 31.81 1.48
N ILE A 82 -1.50 32.83 2.25
CA ILE A 82 -0.56 33.85 2.71
C ILE A 82 0.47 33.22 3.67
N GLY A 83 0.00 32.52 4.71
CA GLY A 83 0.88 31.86 5.67
C GLY A 83 1.85 30.89 4.99
N PHE A 84 1.36 30.05 4.08
CA PHE A 84 2.20 29.09 3.35
C PHE A 84 3.32 29.77 2.55
N ASN A 85 3.00 30.81 1.78
CA ASN A 85 4.00 31.54 1.01
C ASN A 85 5.00 32.27 1.93
N LEU A 86 4.52 32.85 3.03
CA LEU A 86 5.40 33.49 4.01
C LEU A 86 6.36 32.50 4.69
N ILE A 87 5.96 31.24 4.90
CA ILE A 87 6.86 30.19 5.41
C ILE A 87 7.93 29.86 4.37
N PHE A 88 7.50 29.42 3.19
CA PHE A 88 8.38 28.65 2.31
C PHE A 88 9.01 29.48 1.20
N PHE A 89 8.40 30.61 0.79
CA PHE A 89 8.98 31.46 -0.25
C PHE A 89 10.32 32.08 0.19
N PRO A 90 10.48 32.58 1.43
CA PRO A 90 11.77 33.11 1.91
C PRO A 90 12.91 32.08 1.84
N MET A 91 12.61 30.79 1.97
CA MET A 91 13.62 29.73 1.95
C MET A 91 14.35 29.62 0.60
N PHE A 92 13.74 30.04 -0.51
CA PHE A 92 14.41 30.08 -1.80
C PHE A 92 15.54 31.10 -1.88
N PHE A 93 15.54 32.10 -0.99
CA PHE A 93 16.61 33.10 -0.88
C PHE A 93 17.68 32.72 0.14
N LEU A 94 17.45 31.66 0.92
CA LEU A 94 18.40 31.09 1.88
C LEU A 94 19.20 29.94 1.23
N MET A 95 19.76 30.20 0.05
CA MET A 95 20.42 29.16 -0.76
C MET A 95 21.74 28.67 -0.16
N ASP A 96 22.36 29.49 0.68
CA ASP A 96 23.61 29.25 1.40
C ASP A 96 23.40 28.69 2.82
N MET A 97 22.15 28.70 3.32
CA MET A 97 21.80 28.18 4.64
C MET A 97 21.64 26.66 4.60
N PRO A 98 22.48 25.88 5.33
CA PRO A 98 22.32 24.43 5.41
C PRO A 98 21.02 24.05 6.12
N ARG A 99 20.34 23.02 5.63
CA ARG A 99 19.18 22.42 6.32
C ARG A 99 19.62 21.55 7.48
N ARG A 100 18.72 21.29 8.43
CA ARG A 100 18.97 20.44 9.63
C ARG A 100 20.00 21.01 10.62
N ILE A 101 20.13 22.32 10.67
CA ILE A 101 20.84 23.03 11.73
C ILE A 101 19.83 23.55 12.76
N VAL A 102 20.21 23.52 14.04
CA VAL A 102 19.35 23.97 15.14
C VAL A 102 19.45 25.47 15.41
N THR A 103 20.56 26.09 14.99
CA THR A 103 20.85 27.50 15.22
C THR A 103 21.81 28.02 14.15
N TYR A 104 21.90 29.33 14.02
CA TYR A 104 22.80 30.07 13.15
C TYR A 104 23.24 31.35 13.84
N THR A 105 24.42 31.86 13.48
CA THR A 105 24.99 33.07 14.07
C THR A 105 24.45 34.32 13.38
N ALA A 106 24.39 35.45 14.10
CA ALA A 106 23.73 36.67 13.61
C ALA A 106 24.46 37.33 12.41
N ASP A 107 25.76 37.09 12.26
CA ASP A 107 26.62 37.54 11.17
C ASP A 107 26.29 36.90 9.81
N THR A 108 25.60 35.75 9.80
CA THR A 108 25.17 35.09 8.55
C THR A 108 24.16 35.89 7.73
N GLY A 109 23.43 36.82 8.35
CA GLY A 109 22.36 37.56 7.68
C GLY A 109 21.08 36.77 7.42
N TRP A 110 20.98 35.51 7.84
CA TRP A 110 19.79 34.65 7.60
C TRP A 110 18.59 34.99 8.51
N GLY A 111 18.83 35.78 9.57
CA GLY A 111 17.84 36.10 10.60
C GLY A 111 16.50 36.64 10.08
N PRO A 112 16.48 37.70 9.24
CA PRO A 112 15.24 38.30 8.76
C PRO A 112 14.33 37.33 7.98
N LEU A 113 14.90 36.50 7.08
CA LEU A 113 14.13 35.55 6.28
C LEU A 113 13.61 34.38 7.13
N ASN A 114 14.39 33.92 8.12
CA ASN A 114 13.92 32.92 9.08
C ASN A 114 12.82 33.46 10.01
N LEU A 115 12.91 34.73 10.43
CA LEU A 115 11.87 35.40 11.20
C LEU A 115 10.59 35.52 10.38
N LEU A 116 10.69 35.93 9.11
CA LEU A 116 9.55 35.99 8.19
C LEU A 116 8.89 34.63 8.00
N ALA A 117 9.70 33.58 7.81
CA ALA A 117 9.22 32.21 7.73
C ALA A 117 8.48 31.77 9.00
N SER A 118 8.99 32.15 10.18
CA SER A 118 8.37 31.86 11.48
C SER A 118 7.04 32.59 11.66
N ILE A 119 6.94 33.87 11.26
CA ILE A 119 5.68 34.62 11.26
C ILE A 119 4.67 33.94 10.33
N GLY A 120 5.11 33.54 9.13
CA GLY A 120 4.30 32.77 8.20
C GLY A 120 3.75 31.48 8.82
N ALA A 121 4.57 30.79 9.64
CA ALA A 121 4.18 29.55 10.30
C ALA A 121 3.03 29.77 11.28
N TYR A 122 3.11 30.82 12.11
CA TYR A 122 2.02 31.18 13.02
C TYR A 122 0.73 31.57 12.28
N ILE A 123 0.84 32.32 11.17
CA ILE A 123 -0.31 32.66 10.32
C ILE A 123 -0.94 31.39 9.72
N PHE A 124 -0.12 30.45 9.25
CA PHE A 124 -0.59 29.20 8.68
C PHE A 124 -1.29 28.32 9.72
N ILE A 125 -0.74 28.20 10.93
CA ILE A 125 -1.37 27.52 12.07
C ILE A 125 -2.75 28.13 12.36
N PHE A 126 -2.84 29.46 12.37
CA PHE A 126 -4.11 30.15 12.56
C PHE A 126 -5.14 29.79 11.46
N GLY A 127 -4.70 29.66 10.21
CA GLY A 127 -5.52 29.14 9.11
C GLY A 127 -6.12 27.76 9.40
N HIS A 128 -5.35 26.85 10.01
CA HIS A 128 -5.80 25.51 10.37
C HIS A 128 -6.79 25.52 11.54
N ILE A 129 -6.64 26.46 12.48
CA ILE A 129 -7.63 26.64 13.56
C ILE A 129 -8.97 27.08 12.97
N ILE A 130 -8.98 27.98 11.99
CA ILE A 130 -10.21 28.38 11.26
C ILE A 130 -10.82 27.17 10.55
N PHE A 131 -10.00 26.34 9.89
CA PHE A 131 -10.44 25.11 9.24
C PHE A 131 -11.13 24.17 10.22
N LEU A 132 -10.45 23.79 11.31
CA LEU A 132 -10.99 22.89 12.33
C LEU A 132 -12.28 23.45 12.96
N THR A 133 -12.30 24.75 13.23
CA THR A 133 -13.50 25.44 13.75
C THR A 133 -14.66 25.33 12.77
N ASN A 134 -14.41 25.48 11.46
CA ASN A 134 -15.44 25.33 10.44
C ASN A 134 -15.97 23.89 10.39
N LEU A 135 -15.09 22.89 10.42
CA LEU A 135 -15.49 21.47 10.46
C LEU A 135 -16.38 21.17 11.66
N LEU A 136 -15.93 21.50 12.87
CA LEU A 136 -16.65 21.22 14.12
C LEU A 136 -17.99 21.98 14.18
N ARG A 137 -17.99 23.27 13.81
CA ARG A 137 -19.20 24.10 13.81
C ARG A 137 -20.21 23.61 12.79
N SER A 138 -19.79 23.28 11.57
CA SER A 138 -20.70 22.82 10.52
C SER A 138 -21.20 21.40 10.76
N TYR A 139 -20.41 20.54 11.41
CA TYR A 139 -20.90 19.25 11.86
C TYR A 139 -22.04 19.42 12.89
N ALA A 140 -21.82 20.27 13.90
CA ALA A 140 -22.79 20.47 14.98
C ALA A 140 -24.03 21.30 14.56
N ARG A 141 -23.84 22.33 13.73
CA ARG A 141 -24.86 23.37 13.47
C ARG A 141 -24.99 23.76 12.00
N GLY A 142 -24.34 23.05 11.08
CA GLY A 142 -24.42 23.33 9.65
C GLY A 142 -25.84 23.09 9.10
N PRO A 143 -26.24 23.83 8.06
CA PRO A 143 -27.49 23.54 7.37
C PRO A 143 -27.39 22.17 6.67
N PRO A 144 -28.51 21.46 6.51
CA PRO A 144 -28.52 20.17 5.82
C PRO A 144 -28.07 20.34 4.36
N ALA A 145 -27.25 19.41 3.89
CA ALA A 145 -26.84 19.34 2.49
C ALA A 145 -27.94 18.69 1.65
N GLY A 146 -28.23 19.26 0.48
CA GLY A 146 -29.03 18.57 -0.54
C GLY A 146 -28.29 17.37 -1.14
N PRO A 147 -28.96 16.54 -1.97
CA PRO A 147 -28.35 15.36 -2.58
C PRO A 147 -27.22 15.69 -3.58
N ASN A 148 -27.29 16.85 -4.24
CA ASN A 148 -26.27 17.35 -5.16
C ASN A 148 -26.05 18.86 -4.94
N PRO A 149 -25.32 19.26 -3.89
CA PRO A 149 -25.15 20.68 -3.54
C PRO A 149 -24.27 21.44 -4.55
N TRP A 150 -23.45 20.72 -5.32
CA TRP A 150 -22.48 21.30 -6.25
C TRP A 150 -22.90 21.21 -7.72
N ASN A 151 -24.08 20.65 -8.00
CA ASN A 151 -24.52 20.29 -9.35
C ASN A 151 -23.45 19.45 -10.10
N GLY A 152 -22.83 18.50 -9.40
CA GLY A 152 -21.81 17.60 -9.93
C GLY A 152 -22.38 16.65 -10.98
N THR A 153 -21.54 16.20 -11.90
CA THR A 153 -21.93 15.33 -13.05
C THR A 153 -21.54 13.86 -12.87
N THR A 154 -20.90 13.55 -11.75
CA THR A 154 -20.34 12.25 -11.40
C THR A 154 -21.30 11.47 -10.49
N LEU A 155 -21.14 10.14 -10.44
CA LEU A 155 -22.12 9.22 -9.84
C LEU A 155 -22.36 9.46 -8.35
N GLU A 156 -21.34 9.92 -7.62
CA GLU A 156 -21.43 10.19 -6.19
C GLU A 156 -22.45 11.28 -5.85
N TRP A 157 -22.87 12.10 -6.83
CA TRP A 157 -23.87 13.17 -6.67
C TRP A 157 -25.25 12.82 -7.26
N THR A 158 -25.45 11.58 -7.71
CA THR A 158 -26.78 11.08 -8.09
C THR A 158 -27.65 10.89 -6.85
N SER A 159 -28.93 11.29 -6.94
CA SER A 159 -29.88 11.24 -5.82
C SER A 159 -30.28 9.78 -5.50
N TRP A 160 -29.79 9.27 -4.38
CA TRP A 160 -30.37 8.09 -3.74
C TRP A 160 -31.56 8.54 -2.89
N LYS A 161 -32.75 7.94 -3.10
CA LYS A 161 -34.00 8.28 -2.38
C LYS A 161 -33.98 7.93 -0.87
N GLY A 162 -32.88 7.40 -0.34
CA GLY A 162 -32.79 6.87 1.04
C GLY A 162 -32.19 7.80 2.10
N GLY A 163 -31.86 9.06 1.80
CA GLY A 163 -31.41 10.02 2.83
C GLY A 163 -30.04 9.72 3.48
N GLY A 164 -29.27 8.77 2.95
CA GLY A 164 -27.88 8.51 3.34
C GLY A 164 -26.91 8.56 2.15
N PRO A 165 -25.64 8.17 2.33
CA PRO A 165 -24.70 8.10 1.21
C PRO A 165 -25.17 7.08 0.17
N SER A 166 -25.41 7.55 -1.06
CA SER A 166 -25.70 6.71 -2.23
C SER A 166 -24.71 5.53 -2.31
N PRO A 167 -25.17 4.27 -2.38
CA PRO A 167 -24.32 3.14 -2.71
C PRO A 167 -23.67 3.38 -4.09
N ILE A 168 -22.36 3.16 -4.18
CA ILE A 168 -21.64 3.13 -5.45
C ILE A 168 -22.20 1.94 -6.26
N GLY A 169 -23.14 2.21 -7.17
CA GLY A 169 -23.84 1.13 -7.88
C GLY A 169 -24.74 1.56 -9.04
N VAL A 170 -24.80 2.85 -9.38
CA VAL A 170 -25.47 3.27 -10.63
C VAL A 170 -24.55 2.89 -11.78
N ALA A 171 -24.86 1.77 -12.45
CA ALA A 171 -24.17 1.35 -13.66
C ALA A 171 -24.42 2.40 -14.76
N ALA A 172 -23.45 3.28 -14.97
CA ALA A 172 -23.42 4.17 -16.11
C ALA A 172 -22.50 3.59 -17.17
N SER A 173 -23.07 3.16 -18.29
CA SER A 173 -22.35 2.66 -19.45
C SER A 173 -21.62 3.75 -20.25
N SER A 174 -21.64 5.00 -19.80
CA SER A 174 -21.04 6.13 -20.52
C SER A 174 -19.77 6.65 -19.86
N ILE A 175 -18.66 6.56 -20.60
CA ILE A 175 -17.39 7.20 -20.27
C ILE A 175 -17.61 8.73 -20.26
N GLY A 176 -17.36 9.36 -19.10
CA GLY A 176 -17.38 10.81 -18.94
C GLY A 176 -18.79 11.42 -18.88
N ARG A 177 -19.25 11.70 -17.64
CA ARG A 177 -20.49 12.43 -17.29
C ARG A 177 -21.82 11.67 -17.45
N PRO A 178 -22.06 10.63 -16.62
CA PRO A 178 -23.33 9.90 -16.57
C PRO A 178 -24.59 10.74 -16.38
N LEU A 179 -24.49 11.82 -15.60
CA LEU A 179 -25.64 12.69 -15.31
C LEU A 179 -26.05 13.55 -16.51
N LEU A 180 -25.11 13.90 -17.40
CA LEU A 180 -25.39 14.70 -18.58
C LEU A 180 -26.11 13.86 -19.65
N SER A 181 -25.70 12.60 -19.81
CA SER A 181 -26.36 11.65 -20.74
C SER A 181 -27.75 11.24 -20.25
N SER A 182 -27.97 11.17 -18.93
CA SER A 182 -29.31 10.91 -18.37
C SER A 182 -30.28 12.10 -18.43
N LEU A 183 -29.77 13.34 -18.54
CA LEU A 183 -30.62 14.54 -18.71
C LEU A 183 -31.16 14.69 -20.13
N SER A 184 -30.52 14.07 -21.13
CA SER A 184 -30.99 14.03 -22.52
C SER A 184 -31.92 12.85 -22.83
N ALA A 185 -32.10 11.92 -21.89
CA ALA A 185 -32.98 10.77 -22.03
C ALA A 185 -34.27 11.00 -21.24
N ASP A 186 -35.39 10.51 -21.78
CA ASP A 186 -36.74 10.64 -21.23
C ASP A 186 -36.76 10.43 -19.70
N PRO A 187 -37.47 11.27 -18.89
CA PRO A 187 -37.49 11.17 -17.42
C PRO A 187 -37.98 9.82 -16.88
N HIS A 188 -38.62 9.02 -17.73
CA HIS A 188 -39.15 7.70 -17.43
C HIS A 188 -38.21 6.54 -17.79
N SER A 189 -37.05 6.80 -18.42
CA SER A 189 -36.15 5.75 -18.92
C SER A 189 -35.08 5.28 -17.93
N VAL A 190 -34.84 6.02 -16.83
CA VAL A 190 -33.98 5.53 -15.73
C VAL A 190 -34.79 4.58 -14.86
N ARG A 191 -35.08 3.40 -15.41
CA ARG A 191 -35.61 2.29 -14.65
C ARG A 191 -34.52 1.90 -13.65
N SER A 192 -34.73 2.22 -12.37
CA SER A 192 -33.85 1.77 -11.31
C SER A 192 -33.82 0.25 -11.37
N SER A 193 -32.66 -0.33 -11.69
CA SER A 193 -32.43 -1.79 -11.62
C SER A 193 -32.48 -2.35 -10.19
N HIS A 194 -32.92 -1.55 -9.22
CA HIS A 194 -33.34 -1.98 -7.90
C HIS A 194 -34.85 -2.13 -7.83
N GLU A 195 -35.44 -2.89 -8.76
CA GLU A 195 -36.53 -3.76 -8.33
C GLU A 195 -35.91 -4.72 -7.33
N THR A 196 -36.35 -4.56 -6.09
CA THR A 196 -36.06 -5.36 -4.91
C THR A 196 -35.79 -6.83 -5.25
N VAL A 197 -34.51 -7.23 -5.24
CA VAL A 197 -34.16 -8.56 -4.75
C VAL A 197 -34.43 -8.51 -3.25
N GLY A 198 -35.69 -8.78 -2.92
CA GLY A 198 -36.14 -8.93 -1.55
C GLY A 198 -35.57 -10.19 -0.95
N SER A 199 -35.16 -10.06 0.32
CA SER A 199 -34.94 -11.09 1.33
C SER A 199 -33.87 -12.15 1.08
N GLU A 200 -33.26 -12.58 2.19
CA GLU A 200 -32.13 -13.52 2.32
C GLU A 200 -30.80 -12.80 2.03
N ILE A 201 -30.00 -12.31 2.99
CA ILE A 201 -29.74 -12.80 4.33
C ILE A 201 -29.20 -11.62 5.17
N GLY A 202 -29.63 -11.50 6.42
CA GLY A 202 -29.06 -10.57 7.40
C GLY A 202 -27.66 -11.02 7.85
N HIS A 203 -26.66 -10.90 6.98
CA HIS A 203 -25.28 -11.14 7.35
C HIS A 203 -24.60 -9.83 7.74
N GLN A 204 -24.10 -9.77 8.97
CA GLN A 204 -23.23 -8.68 9.40
C GLN A 204 -21.96 -8.70 8.53
N HIS A 205 -21.74 -7.67 7.72
CA HIS A 205 -20.52 -7.52 6.90
C HIS A 205 -19.30 -7.03 7.69
N TRP A 206 -19.41 -6.99 9.02
CA TRP A 206 -18.40 -6.44 9.93
C TRP A 206 -17.55 -7.56 10.52
N SER A 207 -16.22 -7.39 10.43
CA SER A 207 -15.24 -8.24 11.10
C SER A 207 -14.29 -7.37 11.92
N SER A 208 -14.09 -7.72 13.19
CA SER A 208 -13.10 -7.05 14.06
C SER A 208 -11.66 -7.49 13.76
N ARG A 209 -11.48 -8.61 13.04
CA ARG A 209 -10.18 -9.25 12.81
C ARG A 209 -9.14 -8.32 12.17
N PRO A 210 -9.45 -7.50 11.15
CA PRO A 210 -8.46 -6.59 10.58
C PRO A 210 -7.93 -5.55 11.58
N ILE A 211 -8.77 -5.10 12.52
CA ILE A 211 -8.39 -4.14 13.57
C ILE A 211 -7.50 -4.83 14.60
N GLU A 212 -7.88 -6.02 15.06
CA GLU A 212 -7.08 -6.83 15.98
C GLU A 212 -5.70 -7.15 15.39
N LEU A 213 -5.65 -7.49 14.10
CA LEU A 213 -4.42 -7.80 13.36
C LEU A 213 -3.53 -6.56 13.23
N SER A 214 -4.10 -5.41 12.88
CA SER A 214 -3.37 -4.14 12.78
C SER A 214 -2.82 -3.70 14.14
N LEU A 215 -3.60 -3.87 15.21
CA LEU A 215 -3.19 -3.57 16.57
C LEU A 215 -2.05 -4.49 17.03
N GLY A 216 -2.19 -5.81 16.81
CA GLY A 216 -1.15 -6.78 17.15
C GLY A 216 0.17 -6.48 16.44
N LEU A 217 0.11 -6.16 15.14
CA LEU A 217 1.29 -5.75 14.38
C LEU A 217 1.89 -4.44 14.89
N ALA A 218 1.08 -3.43 15.18
CA ALA A 218 1.54 -2.15 15.71
C ALA A 218 2.23 -2.31 17.07
N VAL A 219 1.67 -3.11 17.98
CA VAL A 219 2.26 -3.41 19.29
C VAL A 219 3.54 -4.22 19.14
N ALA A 220 3.57 -5.20 18.24
CA ALA A 220 4.78 -5.98 17.97
C ALA A 220 5.91 -5.08 17.46
N LEU A 221 5.64 -4.23 16.46
CA LEU A 221 6.62 -3.28 15.93
C LEU A 221 7.07 -2.26 16.99
N ALA A 222 6.17 -1.77 17.83
CA ALA A 222 6.52 -0.91 18.97
C ALA A 222 7.44 -1.64 19.96
N GLY A 223 7.20 -2.93 20.20
CA GLY A 223 8.04 -3.76 21.07
C GLY A 223 9.51 -3.86 20.64
N LEU A 224 9.81 -3.70 19.35
CA LEU A 224 11.20 -3.62 18.87
C LEU A 224 11.95 -2.41 19.45
N GLY A 225 11.24 -1.32 19.79
CA GLY A 225 11.80 -0.14 20.44
C GLY A 225 11.62 -0.09 21.96
N PHE A 226 10.50 -0.60 22.47
CA PHE A 226 10.12 -0.49 23.89
C PHE A 226 10.45 -1.74 24.74
N GLY A 227 10.88 -2.85 24.12
CA GLY A 227 11.41 -4.02 24.81
C GLY A 227 10.67 -5.33 24.53
N PHE A 228 11.34 -6.43 24.85
CA PHE A 228 10.91 -7.79 24.55
C PHE A 228 9.51 -8.17 25.06
N PRO A 229 9.05 -7.78 26.27
CA PRO A 229 7.70 -8.14 26.73
C PRO A 229 6.58 -7.56 25.85
N ILE A 230 6.75 -6.31 25.36
CA ILE A 230 5.78 -5.65 24.49
C ILE A 230 5.77 -6.32 23.11
N PHE A 231 6.96 -6.72 22.63
CA PHE A 231 7.09 -7.47 21.38
C PHE A 231 6.31 -8.79 21.44
N VAL A 232 6.51 -9.58 22.50
CA VAL A 232 5.79 -10.85 22.70
C VAL A 232 4.29 -10.63 22.83
N LEU A 233 3.84 -9.62 23.58
CA LEU A 233 2.42 -9.26 23.68
C LEU A 233 1.82 -8.97 22.29
N GLY A 234 2.50 -8.18 21.48
CA GLY A 234 2.08 -7.89 20.11
C GLY A 234 1.96 -9.14 19.24
N LEU A 235 2.94 -10.05 19.32
CA LEU A 235 2.89 -11.34 18.60
C LEU A 235 1.73 -12.23 19.05
N VAL A 236 1.41 -12.26 20.35
CA VAL A 236 0.26 -13.03 20.87
C VAL A 236 -1.06 -12.48 20.32
N ILE A 237 -1.24 -11.16 20.34
CA ILE A 237 -2.43 -10.50 19.78
C ILE A 237 -2.53 -10.78 18.27
N LEU A 238 -1.40 -10.66 17.55
CA LEU A 238 -1.33 -10.92 16.13
C LEU A 238 -1.68 -12.38 15.79
N ALA A 239 -1.13 -13.34 16.53
CA ALA A 239 -1.44 -14.76 16.36
C ALA A 239 -2.91 -15.07 16.66
N TRP A 240 -3.48 -14.49 17.72
CA TRP A 240 -4.89 -14.60 18.05
C TRP A 240 -5.78 -14.07 16.91
N ALA A 241 -5.47 -12.88 16.39
CA ALA A 241 -6.22 -12.26 15.30
C ALA A 241 -6.16 -13.11 14.02
N LEU A 242 -4.99 -13.65 13.68
CA LEU A 242 -4.78 -14.52 12.53
C LEU A 242 -5.57 -15.84 12.65
N VAL A 243 -5.47 -16.53 13.79
CA VAL A 243 -6.24 -17.77 14.02
C VAL A 243 -7.74 -17.49 14.00
N GLY A 244 -8.16 -16.37 14.58
CA GLY A 244 -9.53 -15.89 14.55
C GLY A 244 -10.03 -15.66 13.13
N TRP A 245 -9.23 -14.99 12.29
CA TRP A 245 -9.59 -14.73 10.89
C TRP A 245 -9.65 -16.02 10.07
N VAL A 246 -8.67 -16.91 10.24
CA VAL A 246 -8.68 -18.25 9.62
C VAL A 246 -9.93 -19.02 10.03
N SER A 247 -10.30 -18.99 11.31
CA SER A 247 -11.51 -19.64 11.82
C SER A 247 -12.77 -19.05 11.20
N ASP A 248 -12.88 -17.73 11.12
CA ASP A 248 -14.06 -17.06 10.55
C ASP A 248 -14.25 -17.41 9.07
N ASP A 249 -13.16 -17.49 8.32
CA ASP A 249 -13.18 -17.89 6.92
C ASP A 249 -13.43 -19.41 6.73
N LEU A 250 -12.89 -20.28 7.60
CA LEU A 250 -13.17 -21.73 7.56
C LEU A 250 -14.64 -22.07 7.82
N HIS A 251 -15.36 -21.22 8.54
CA HIS A 251 -16.80 -21.33 8.79
C HIS A 251 -17.65 -20.53 7.79
N ASP A 252 -17.04 -19.98 6.73
CA ASP A 252 -17.68 -19.17 5.69
C ASP A 252 -18.60 -18.07 6.28
N LYS A 253 -18.18 -17.44 7.39
CA LYS A 253 -18.98 -16.43 8.11
C LYS A 253 -19.28 -15.18 7.28
N PHE A 254 -18.42 -14.87 6.31
CA PHE A 254 -18.52 -13.69 5.46
C PHE A 254 -18.54 -14.10 4.00
N LEU A 255 -19.61 -13.73 3.29
CA LEU A 255 -19.70 -13.84 1.84
C LEU A 255 -19.57 -12.44 1.25
N VAL A 256 -18.49 -12.20 0.50
CA VAL A 256 -18.31 -10.96 -0.27
C VAL A 256 -18.86 -11.23 -1.67
N PRO A 257 -20.03 -10.66 -2.03
CA PRO A 257 -20.53 -10.81 -3.39
C PRO A 257 -19.59 -10.11 -4.37
N ASP A 258 -19.33 -10.75 -5.50
CA ASP A 258 -18.61 -10.12 -6.59
C ASP A 258 -19.49 -9.03 -7.25
N GLU A 259 -18.86 -8.00 -7.81
CA GLU A 259 -19.58 -6.96 -8.56
C GLU A 259 -20.19 -7.51 -9.85
N PRO A 260 -21.32 -6.95 -10.33
CA PRO A 260 -21.85 -7.29 -11.64
C PRO A 260 -20.81 -7.02 -12.75
N PRO A 261 -20.75 -7.82 -13.83
CA PRO A 261 -19.74 -7.69 -14.90
C PRO A 261 -19.64 -6.28 -15.50
N GLY A 262 -20.75 -5.54 -15.56
CA GLY A 262 -20.79 -4.16 -16.07
C GLY A 262 -20.01 -3.13 -15.25
N ASN A 263 -19.75 -3.41 -13.97
CA ASN A 263 -19.00 -2.51 -13.07
C ASN A 263 -17.51 -2.87 -12.99
N ARG A 264 -17.07 -3.97 -13.60
CA ARG A 264 -15.69 -4.48 -13.52
C ARG A 264 -14.77 -3.90 -14.60
N TRP A 265 -14.96 -2.66 -15.02
CA TRP A 265 -14.07 -2.06 -16.03
C TRP A 265 -12.70 -1.70 -15.40
N PRO A 266 -11.55 -1.94 -16.09
CA PRO A 266 -11.39 -2.53 -17.42
C PRO A 266 -11.35 -4.07 -17.45
N PHE A 267 -11.36 -4.75 -16.29
CA PHE A 267 -11.18 -6.20 -16.15
C PHE A 267 -12.49 -6.99 -15.99
N GLN A 268 -13.29 -7.05 -17.07
CA GLN A 268 -14.65 -7.64 -17.04
C GLN A 268 -14.72 -9.10 -16.56
N THR A 269 -13.65 -9.88 -16.79
CA THR A 269 -13.58 -11.31 -16.45
C THR A 269 -12.88 -11.61 -15.13
N THR A 270 -12.27 -10.61 -14.51
CA THR A 270 -11.45 -10.79 -13.29
C THR A 270 -12.28 -10.48 -12.06
N THR A 271 -12.26 -11.36 -11.06
CA THR A 271 -12.92 -11.11 -9.76
C THR A 271 -12.12 -10.09 -8.94
N LYS A 272 -12.76 -9.45 -7.95
CA LYS A 272 -12.09 -8.46 -7.08
C LYS A 272 -10.90 -9.06 -6.35
N LEU A 273 -11.07 -10.26 -5.80
CA LEU A 273 -10.01 -10.97 -5.08
C LEU A 273 -8.83 -11.29 -5.99
N LYS A 274 -9.09 -11.69 -7.25
CA LYS A 274 -8.03 -11.96 -8.23
C LYS A 274 -7.28 -10.70 -8.62
N LEU A 275 -7.98 -9.59 -8.80
CA LEU A 275 -7.35 -8.30 -9.07
C LEU A 275 -6.52 -7.83 -7.86
N GLY A 276 -7.02 -7.99 -6.64
CA GLY A 276 -6.30 -7.70 -5.41
C GLY A 276 -5.03 -8.55 -5.27
N MET A 277 -5.10 -9.83 -5.63
CA MET A 277 -3.94 -10.72 -5.65
C MET A 277 -2.89 -10.27 -6.66
N TRP A 278 -3.29 -9.84 -7.86
CA TRP A 278 -2.35 -9.29 -8.85
C TRP A 278 -1.72 -7.97 -8.39
N ALA A 279 -2.49 -7.09 -7.75
CA ALA A 279 -1.94 -5.86 -7.18
C ALA A 279 -0.91 -6.17 -6.08
N PHE A 280 -1.21 -7.14 -5.21
CA PHE A 280 -0.28 -7.63 -4.19
C PHE A 280 0.99 -8.25 -4.80
N ILE A 281 0.87 -9.14 -5.78
CA ILE A 281 2.04 -9.72 -6.48
C ILE A 281 2.85 -8.62 -7.18
N SER A 282 2.19 -7.59 -7.72
CA SER A 282 2.89 -6.47 -8.37
C SER A 282 3.71 -5.64 -7.38
N SER A 283 3.22 -5.46 -6.14
CA SER A 283 4.05 -4.85 -5.09
C SER A 283 5.23 -5.73 -4.70
N GLU A 284 5.03 -7.05 -4.60
CA GLU A 284 6.11 -7.99 -4.31
C GLU A 284 7.17 -8.04 -5.42
N PHE A 285 6.75 -7.97 -6.68
CA PHE A 285 7.66 -7.89 -7.82
C PHE A 285 8.52 -6.62 -7.76
N THR A 286 7.94 -5.49 -7.39
CA THR A 286 8.68 -4.23 -7.19
C THR A 286 9.66 -4.35 -6.03
N PHE A 287 9.20 -4.92 -4.90
CA PHE A 287 10.01 -5.11 -3.71
C PHE A 287 11.24 -6.00 -3.97
N PHE A 288 11.05 -7.20 -4.52
CA PHE A 288 12.16 -8.08 -4.89
C PHE A 288 12.99 -7.53 -6.06
N GLY A 289 12.37 -6.85 -7.02
CA GLY A 289 13.08 -6.21 -8.13
C GLY A 289 14.07 -5.14 -7.65
N VAL A 290 13.68 -4.29 -6.70
CA VAL A 290 14.58 -3.32 -6.07
C VAL A 290 15.64 -4.01 -5.23
N LEU A 291 15.27 -5.06 -4.48
CA LEU A 291 16.22 -5.79 -3.64
C LEU A 291 17.32 -6.48 -4.48
N LEU A 292 16.94 -7.21 -5.52
CA LEU A 292 17.85 -7.90 -6.44
C LEU A 292 18.62 -6.92 -7.33
N GLY A 293 17.99 -5.82 -7.76
CA GLY A 293 18.66 -4.74 -8.49
C GLY A 293 19.75 -4.05 -7.66
N SER A 294 19.46 -3.82 -6.37
CA SER A 294 20.44 -3.28 -5.41
C SER A 294 21.60 -4.24 -5.20
N TYR A 295 21.33 -5.55 -5.09
CA TYR A 295 22.37 -6.57 -5.06
C TYR A 295 23.25 -6.54 -6.31
N ALA A 296 22.65 -6.55 -7.50
CA ALA A 296 23.39 -6.51 -8.76
C ALA A 296 24.27 -5.25 -8.87
N PHE A 297 23.75 -4.10 -8.44
CA PHE A 297 24.50 -2.85 -8.37
C PHE A 297 25.71 -2.97 -7.42
N VAL A 298 25.52 -3.47 -6.21
CA VAL A 298 26.61 -3.67 -5.24
C VAL A 298 27.64 -4.67 -5.77
N ARG A 299 27.19 -5.82 -6.28
CA ARG A 299 28.04 -6.88 -6.82
C ARG A 299 28.89 -6.41 -8.00
N TYR A 300 28.36 -5.54 -8.85
CA TYR A 300 29.06 -4.96 -10.00
C TYR A 300 30.12 -3.93 -9.59
N ASN A 301 29.83 -3.11 -8.58
CA ASN A 301 30.72 -2.01 -8.16
C ASN A 301 31.74 -2.42 -7.09
N PHE A 302 31.59 -3.58 -6.46
CA PHE A 302 32.47 -4.04 -5.39
C PHE A 302 33.41 -5.13 -5.89
N SER A 303 34.71 -4.81 -5.99
CA SER A 303 35.73 -5.66 -6.59
C SER A 303 36.10 -6.90 -5.76
N TYR A 304 35.87 -6.86 -4.45
CA TYR A 304 36.16 -7.97 -3.55
C TYR A 304 34.90 -8.77 -3.25
N TRP A 305 34.70 -9.88 -3.98
CA TRP A 305 33.59 -10.80 -3.75
C TRP A 305 34.11 -12.25 -3.66
N PRO A 306 33.57 -13.09 -2.76
CA PRO A 306 33.95 -14.50 -2.69
C PRO A 306 33.68 -15.20 -4.03
N PRO A 307 34.62 -16.01 -4.54
CA PRO A 307 34.41 -16.71 -5.80
C PRO A 307 33.28 -17.75 -5.69
N PRO A 308 32.51 -17.99 -6.76
CA PRO A 308 31.45 -19.00 -6.75
C PRO A 308 31.96 -20.37 -6.27
N GLY A 309 31.20 -21.02 -5.38
CA GLY A 309 31.57 -22.31 -4.81
C GLY A 309 32.54 -22.27 -3.63
N SER A 310 33.11 -21.10 -3.28
CA SER A 310 34.02 -20.99 -2.12
C SER A 310 33.30 -20.98 -0.77
N ILE A 311 32.10 -20.39 -0.73
CA ILE A 311 31.28 -20.28 0.48
C ILE A 311 30.07 -21.21 0.37
N HIS A 312 29.38 -21.17 -0.76
CA HIS A 312 28.12 -21.87 -0.96
C HIS A 312 28.31 -23.18 -1.71
N ASN A 313 27.67 -24.25 -1.24
CA ASN A 313 27.66 -25.54 -1.93
C ASN A 313 26.70 -25.49 -3.12
N ILE A 314 27.24 -25.25 -4.33
CA ILE A 314 26.45 -25.10 -5.56
C ILE A 314 25.61 -26.35 -5.87
N PRO A 315 26.12 -27.59 -5.79
CA PRO A 315 25.30 -28.79 -6.00
C PRO A 315 24.09 -28.88 -5.07
N VAL A 316 24.27 -28.61 -3.77
CA VAL A 316 23.17 -28.61 -2.79
C VAL A 316 22.17 -27.50 -3.10
N GLY A 317 22.66 -26.29 -3.40
CA GLY A 317 21.82 -25.17 -3.83
C GLY A 317 21.01 -25.50 -5.10
N GLY A 318 21.63 -26.12 -6.09
CA GLY A 318 20.99 -26.54 -7.34
C GLY A 318 19.94 -27.63 -7.13
N ALA A 319 20.24 -28.64 -6.31
CA ALA A 319 19.27 -29.66 -5.92
C ALA A 319 18.07 -29.02 -5.21
N ASN A 320 18.32 -28.05 -4.33
CA ASN A 320 17.26 -27.35 -3.62
C ASN A 320 16.39 -26.50 -4.55
N THR A 321 16.98 -25.88 -5.58
CA THR A 321 16.26 -25.20 -6.66
C THR A 321 15.32 -26.16 -7.40
N ILE A 322 15.78 -27.36 -7.74
CA ILE A 322 14.94 -28.37 -8.40
C ILE A 322 13.75 -28.77 -7.51
N ILE A 323 13.98 -28.96 -6.20
CA ILE A 323 12.92 -29.27 -5.23
C ILE A 323 11.86 -28.17 -5.23
N LEU A 324 12.28 -26.90 -5.16
CA LEU A 324 11.36 -25.77 -5.13
C LEU A 324 10.57 -25.64 -6.44
N LEU A 325 11.23 -25.73 -7.60
CA LEU A 325 10.55 -25.68 -8.91
C LEU A 325 9.58 -26.85 -9.12
N THR A 326 9.91 -28.03 -8.58
CA THR A 326 9.00 -29.19 -8.58
C THR A 326 7.76 -28.91 -7.73
N SER A 327 7.92 -28.20 -6.60
CA SER A 327 6.78 -27.78 -5.76
C SER A 327 5.84 -26.81 -6.49
N GLY A 328 6.39 -25.93 -7.33
CA GLY A 328 5.64 -25.05 -8.23
C GLY A 328 4.85 -25.82 -9.27
N LEU A 329 5.46 -26.84 -9.87
CA LEU A 329 4.79 -27.74 -10.79
C LEU A 329 3.62 -28.47 -10.10
N THR A 330 3.82 -29.04 -8.90
CA THR A 330 2.74 -29.71 -8.18
C THR A 330 1.61 -28.74 -7.82
N MET A 331 1.94 -27.48 -7.46
CA MET A 331 0.94 -26.45 -7.22
C MET A 331 0.16 -26.07 -8.49
N LEU A 332 0.84 -25.91 -9.62
CA LEU A 332 0.21 -25.63 -10.91
C LEU A 332 -0.75 -26.75 -11.31
N LEU A 333 -0.32 -28.00 -11.18
CA LEU A 333 -1.16 -29.17 -11.41
C LEU A 333 -2.36 -29.19 -10.45
N ALA A 334 -2.17 -28.76 -9.19
CA ALA A 334 -3.26 -28.67 -8.23
C ALA A 334 -4.32 -27.66 -8.70
N VAL A 335 -3.90 -26.48 -9.16
CA VAL A 335 -4.79 -25.43 -9.69
C VAL A 335 -5.50 -25.90 -10.96
N GLN A 336 -4.81 -26.58 -11.88
CA GLN A 336 -5.44 -27.13 -13.10
C GLN A 336 -6.48 -28.21 -12.76
N SER A 337 -6.19 -29.04 -11.77
CA SER A 337 -7.05 -30.14 -11.32
C SER A 337 -8.31 -29.67 -10.58
N ILE A 338 -8.40 -28.39 -10.22
CA ILE A 338 -9.65 -27.81 -9.70
C ILE A 338 -10.79 -27.94 -10.72
N LYS A 339 -10.47 -27.89 -12.02
CA LYS A 339 -11.45 -27.97 -13.11
C LYS A 339 -12.04 -29.37 -13.28
N THR A 340 -11.35 -30.41 -12.82
CA THR A 340 -11.77 -31.82 -12.95
C THR A 340 -12.51 -32.35 -11.71
N ASP A 341 -12.78 -31.48 -10.73
CA ASP A 341 -13.54 -31.73 -9.49
C ASP A 341 -13.01 -32.84 -8.56
N THR A 342 -11.80 -33.35 -8.80
CA THR A 342 -11.21 -34.45 -8.02
C THR A 342 -10.49 -33.96 -6.77
N ILE A 343 -11.25 -33.75 -5.68
CA ILE A 343 -10.70 -33.17 -4.42
C ILE A 343 -9.53 -33.97 -3.83
N LYS A 344 -9.56 -35.31 -3.95
CA LYS A 344 -8.47 -36.17 -3.48
C LYS A 344 -7.17 -35.90 -4.22
N HIS A 345 -7.25 -35.69 -5.54
CA HIS A 345 -6.08 -35.43 -6.38
C HIS A 345 -5.50 -34.04 -6.08
N VAL A 346 -6.35 -33.01 -6.00
CA VAL A 346 -5.91 -31.65 -5.63
C VAL A 346 -5.25 -31.65 -4.24
N ARG A 347 -5.84 -32.33 -3.26
CA ARG A 347 -5.25 -32.42 -1.91
C ARG A 347 -3.91 -33.17 -1.89
N ALA A 348 -3.76 -34.22 -2.69
CA ALA A 348 -2.50 -34.93 -2.82
C ALA A 348 -1.41 -34.03 -3.41
N LEU A 349 -1.76 -33.23 -4.43
CA LEU A 349 -0.84 -32.27 -5.03
C LEU A 349 -0.48 -31.12 -4.07
N LEU A 350 -1.45 -30.56 -3.36
CA LEU A 350 -1.20 -29.55 -2.30
C LEU A 350 -0.30 -30.10 -1.18
N GLY A 351 -0.53 -31.36 -0.77
CA GLY A 351 0.32 -32.04 0.22
C GLY A 351 1.73 -32.28 -0.30
N SER A 352 1.88 -32.59 -1.59
CA SER A 352 3.19 -32.73 -2.25
C SER A 352 3.93 -31.40 -2.29
N THR A 353 3.24 -30.30 -2.64
CA THR A 353 3.81 -28.94 -2.58
C THR A 353 4.28 -28.59 -1.17
N LEU A 354 3.46 -28.86 -0.15
CA LEU A 354 3.81 -28.59 1.25
C LEU A 354 5.05 -29.37 1.69
N LEU A 355 5.14 -30.66 1.32
CA LEU A 355 6.29 -31.49 1.63
C LEU A 355 7.56 -30.94 0.97
N LEU A 356 7.52 -30.68 -0.34
CA LEU A 356 8.67 -30.18 -1.09
C LEU A 356 9.14 -28.80 -0.58
N GLY A 357 8.22 -27.88 -0.30
CA GLY A 357 8.57 -26.58 0.26
C GLY A 357 9.14 -26.67 1.68
N THR A 358 8.68 -27.64 2.48
CA THR A 358 9.23 -27.91 3.82
C THR A 358 10.65 -28.48 3.71
N VAL A 359 10.89 -29.43 2.81
CA VAL A 359 12.23 -29.95 2.52
C VAL A 359 13.15 -28.81 2.06
N PHE A 360 12.67 -27.90 1.20
CA PHE A 360 13.42 -26.73 0.78
C PHE A 360 13.89 -25.88 1.97
N MET A 361 12.97 -25.58 2.90
CA MET A 361 13.28 -24.79 4.08
C MET A 361 14.21 -25.51 5.06
N ILE A 362 14.12 -26.83 5.20
CA ILE A 362 15.05 -27.60 6.02
C ILE A 362 16.46 -27.51 5.45
N ILE A 363 16.63 -27.71 4.14
CA ILE A 363 17.94 -27.61 3.46
C ILE A 363 18.50 -26.19 3.58
N LYS A 364 17.65 -25.15 3.47
CA LYS A 364 18.09 -23.76 3.69
C LYS A 364 18.44 -23.46 5.13
N GLY A 365 17.69 -24.00 6.08
CA GLY A 365 17.99 -23.88 7.50
C GLY A 365 19.34 -24.52 7.86
N SER A 366 19.64 -25.71 7.32
CA SER A 366 20.94 -26.35 7.51
C SER A 366 22.07 -25.56 6.86
N GLU A 367 21.86 -25.03 5.65
CA GLU A 367 22.85 -24.19 4.98
C GLU A 367 23.17 -22.92 5.79
N TRP A 368 22.15 -22.23 6.32
CA TRP A 368 22.37 -21.08 7.21
C TRP A 368 23.10 -21.47 8.49
N TYR A 369 22.74 -22.60 9.09
CA TYR A 369 23.41 -23.09 10.30
C TYR A 369 24.90 -23.36 10.04
N ASP A 370 25.23 -24.04 8.95
CA ASP A 370 26.62 -24.35 8.56
C ASP A 370 27.42 -23.08 8.28
N LEU A 371 26.81 -22.08 7.62
CA LEU A 371 27.45 -20.78 7.37
C LEU A 371 27.70 -20.00 8.67
N LEU A 372 26.74 -19.98 9.59
CA LEU A 372 26.84 -19.24 10.84
C LEU A 372 27.79 -19.88 11.85
N THR A 373 27.91 -21.21 11.85
CA THR A 373 28.73 -21.97 12.80
C THR A 373 30.07 -22.43 12.21
N GLY A 374 30.26 -22.25 10.91
CA GLY A 374 31.50 -22.57 10.21
C GLY A 374 32.72 -21.78 10.72
N ASN A 375 33.92 -22.24 10.36
CA ASN A 375 35.17 -21.58 10.69
C ASN A 375 35.97 -21.29 9.41
N PRO A 376 36.11 -20.01 8.99
CA PRO A 376 35.56 -18.81 9.63
C PRO A 376 34.03 -18.68 9.45
N PRO A 377 33.31 -18.04 10.39
CA PRO A 377 31.87 -17.90 10.29
C PRO A 377 31.48 -16.90 9.21
N PHE A 378 30.49 -17.24 8.40
CA PHE A 378 29.87 -16.36 7.41
C PHE A 378 28.53 -15.86 7.97
N THR A 379 28.49 -14.60 8.39
CA THR A 379 27.37 -14.00 9.13
C THR A 379 26.85 -12.74 8.43
N PRO A 380 25.70 -12.18 8.85
CA PRO A 380 25.26 -10.89 8.34
C PRO A 380 26.27 -9.74 8.55
N GLN A 381 27.27 -9.94 9.43
CA GLN A 381 28.31 -8.96 9.75
C GLN A 381 29.61 -9.15 8.94
N THR A 382 29.73 -10.18 8.09
CA THR A 382 30.95 -10.43 7.28
C THR A 382 31.06 -9.54 6.04
N GLY A 383 30.57 -8.31 6.13
CA GLY A 383 30.58 -7.31 5.08
C GLY A 383 29.41 -7.42 4.10
N LEU A 384 29.59 -6.84 2.91
CA LEU A 384 28.55 -6.79 1.87
C LEU A 384 28.10 -8.17 1.37
N PRO A 385 28.97 -9.17 1.17
CA PRO A 385 28.54 -10.50 0.73
C PRO A 385 27.64 -11.19 1.76
N GLY A 386 28.02 -11.17 3.05
CA GLY A 386 27.23 -11.76 4.13
C GLY A 386 25.89 -11.07 4.33
N SER A 387 25.91 -9.75 4.54
CA SER A 387 24.69 -8.96 4.75
C SER A 387 23.68 -9.13 3.60
N THR A 388 24.11 -9.00 2.34
CA THR A 388 23.21 -9.11 1.19
C THR A 388 22.65 -10.53 1.03
N PHE A 389 23.47 -11.57 1.21
CA PHE A 389 23.03 -12.96 1.16
C PHE A 389 21.93 -13.26 2.20
N PHE A 390 22.17 -12.95 3.47
CA PHE A 390 21.20 -13.26 4.54
C PHE A 390 19.93 -12.41 4.44
N VAL A 391 20.01 -11.16 3.99
CA VAL A 391 18.82 -10.33 3.77
C VAL A 391 17.97 -10.90 2.63
N ILE A 392 18.56 -11.21 1.48
CA ILE A 392 17.82 -11.70 0.32
C ILE A 392 17.23 -13.09 0.58
N THR A 393 18.07 -14.02 1.04
CA THR A 393 17.61 -15.39 1.33
C THR A 393 16.67 -15.44 2.53
N GLY A 394 16.89 -14.60 3.55
CA GLY A 394 16.03 -14.52 4.73
C GLY A 394 14.64 -13.99 4.40
N ILE A 395 14.57 -12.91 3.59
CA ILE A 395 13.29 -12.38 3.10
C ILE A 395 12.58 -13.41 2.22
N HIS A 396 13.28 -14.05 1.28
CA HIS A 396 12.68 -15.11 0.45
C HIS A 396 12.20 -16.29 1.30
N GLY A 397 13.00 -16.75 2.26
CA GLY A 397 12.63 -17.81 3.20
C GLY A 397 11.41 -17.45 4.04
N ALA A 398 11.25 -16.19 4.46
CA ALA A 398 10.05 -15.72 5.15
C ALA A 398 8.80 -15.84 4.26
N HIS A 399 8.91 -15.56 2.96
CA HIS A 399 7.82 -15.74 1.99
C HIS A 399 7.48 -17.22 1.79
N VAL A 400 8.49 -18.10 1.69
CA VAL A 400 8.26 -19.55 1.62
C VAL A 400 7.53 -20.03 2.87
N ILE A 401 7.95 -19.61 4.08
CA ILE A 401 7.27 -19.97 5.33
C ILE A 401 5.82 -19.48 5.34
N ALA A 402 5.55 -18.24 4.93
CA ALA A 402 4.18 -17.72 4.81
C ALA A 402 3.34 -18.57 3.83
N GLY A 403 3.92 -18.97 2.70
CA GLY A 403 3.31 -19.88 1.75
C GLY A 403 3.04 -21.28 2.33
N LEU A 404 3.96 -21.83 3.13
CA LEU A 404 3.76 -23.12 3.81
C LEU A 404 2.60 -23.07 4.80
N VAL A 405 2.51 -22.00 5.60
CA VAL A 405 1.37 -21.76 6.50
C VAL A 405 0.06 -21.68 5.72
N ALA A 406 0.06 -20.97 4.58
CA ALA A 406 -1.10 -20.91 3.70
C ALA A 406 -1.47 -22.28 3.10
N LEU A 407 -0.50 -23.11 2.72
CA LEU A 407 -0.74 -24.47 2.22
C LEU A 407 -1.38 -25.37 3.27
N VAL A 408 -0.94 -25.29 4.53
CA VAL A 408 -1.59 -25.99 5.65
C VAL A 408 -3.05 -25.55 5.77
N TYR A 409 -3.30 -24.23 5.72
CA TYR A 409 -4.65 -23.69 5.72
C TYR A 409 -5.51 -24.19 4.54
N LEU A 410 -4.96 -24.27 3.32
CA LEU A 410 -5.66 -24.81 2.15
C LEU A 410 -6.02 -26.29 2.33
N LEU A 411 -5.11 -27.09 2.90
CA LEU A 411 -5.38 -28.50 3.21
C LEU A 411 -6.49 -28.65 4.25
N VAL A 412 -6.60 -27.74 5.22
CA VAL A 412 -7.71 -27.73 6.17
C VAL A 412 -9.01 -27.30 5.49
N ARG A 413 -8.98 -26.21 4.70
CA ARG A 413 -10.18 -25.64 4.06
C ARG A 413 -10.83 -26.58 3.03
N THR A 414 -10.01 -27.34 2.31
CA THR A 414 -10.46 -28.29 1.28
C THR A 414 -10.90 -29.64 1.85
N ARG A 415 -11.04 -29.80 3.19
CA ARG A 415 -11.42 -31.09 3.79
C ARG A 415 -12.89 -31.47 3.53
N ASN A 416 -13.79 -30.48 3.48
CA ASN A 416 -15.25 -30.67 3.44
C ASN A 416 -15.85 -30.36 2.05
N GLY A 417 -15.30 -30.93 0.97
CA GLY A 417 -15.85 -30.76 -0.38
C GLY A 417 -15.61 -29.39 -1.03
N TRP A 418 -16.09 -29.22 -2.27
CA TRP A 418 -15.86 -28.03 -3.09
C TRP A 418 -16.97 -26.98 -3.01
N THR A 419 -16.56 -25.71 -2.90
CA THR A 419 -17.41 -24.55 -3.15
C THR A 419 -16.70 -23.62 -4.14
N PRO A 420 -17.41 -22.76 -4.89
CA PRO A 420 -16.78 -21.77 -5.77
C PRO A 420 -15.73 -20.90 -5.05
N GLY A 421 -16.00 -20.51 -3.80
CA GLY A 421 -15.06 -19.78 -2.96
C GLY A 421 -13.76 -20.56 -2.71
N LYS A 422 -13.85 -21.84 -2.33
CA LYS A 422 -12.68 -22.69 -2.11
C LYS A 422 -11.81 -22.86 -3.36
N ARG A 423 -12.45 -22.97 -4.55
CA ARG A 423 -11.74 -23.05 -5.84
C ARG A 423 -10.94 -21.77 -6.10
N ALA A 424 -11.57 -20.62 -5.91
CA ALA A 424 -10.92 -19.33 -6.05
C ALA A 424 -9.75 -19.18 -5.05
N THR A 425 -9.93 -19.57 -3.79
CA THR A 425 -8.86 -19.53 -2.78
C THR A 425 -7.62 -20.31 -3.23
N VAL A 426 -7.78 -21.56 -3.69
CA VAL A 426 -6.64 -22.36 -4.19
C VAL A 426 -5.99 -21.71 -5.42
N GLU A 427 -6.77 -21.15 -6.35
CA GLU A 427 -6.24 -20.43 -7.51
C GLU A 427 -5.39 -19.21 -7.11
N HIS A 428 -5.87 -18.35 -6.19
CA HIS A 428 -5.14 -17.17 -5.74
C HIS A 428 -3.84 -17.51 -5.02
N PHE A 429 -3.85 -18.53 -4.14
CA PHE A 429 -2.63 -19.01 -3.50
C PHE A 429 -1.68 -19.69 -4.48
N GLY A 430 -2.19 -20.31 -5.54
CA GLY A 430 -1.36 -20.83 -6.63
C GLY A 430 -0.54 -19.73 -7.32
N LEU A 431 -1.15 -18.56 -7.53
CA LEU A 431 -0.43 -17.38 -8.07
C LEU A 431 0.67 -16.91 -7.11
N TYR A 432 0.41 -16.91 -5.79
CA TYR A 432 1.42 -16.56 -4.79
C TYR A 432 2.61 -17.53 -4.82
N TRP A 433 2.34 -18.83 -4.78
CA TRP A 433 3.40 -19.84 -4.72
C TRP A 433 4.26 -19.82 -6.00
N ALA A 434 3.62 -19.69 -7.16
CA ALA A 434 4.33 -19.54 -8.43
C ALA A 434 5.24 -18.30 -8.44
N PHE A 435 4.82 -17.20 -7.82
CA PHE A 435 5.67 -16.02 -7.66
C PHE A 435 6.88 -16.29 -6.76
N VAL A 436 6.69 -16.94 -5.61
CA VAL A 436 7.77 -17.30 -4.68
C VAL A 436 8.84 -18.17 -5.37
N ASP A 437 8.40 -19.11 -6.20
CA ASP A 437 9.30 -19.96 -7.00
C ASP A 437 10.03 -19.14 -8.08
N MET A 438 9.32 -18.24 -8.77
CA MET A 438 9.90 -17.37 -9.79
C MET A 438 11.01 -16.48 -9.22
N VAL A 439 10.84 -15.93 -8.02
CA VAL A 439 11.89 -15.14 -7.35
C VAL A 439 13.16 -15.98 -7.14
N TRP A 440 13.02 -17.24 -6.74
CA TRP A 440 14.17 -18.13 -6.51
C TRP A 440 14.98 -18.41 -7.78
N VAL A 441 14.33 -18.44 -8.95
CA VAL A 441 15.01 -18.57 -10.26
C VAL A 441 16.02 -17.44 -10.49
N PHE A 442 15.81 -16.26 -9.91
CA PHE A 442 16.77 -15.15 -9.96
C PHE A 442 17.74 -15.16 -8.77
N VAL A 443 17.25 -15.48 -7.57
CA VAL A 443 18.08 -15.49 -6.35
C VAL A 443 19.20 -16.52 -6.47
N PHE A 444 18.92 -17.74 -6.96
CA PHE A 444 19.92 -18.80 -7.04
C PHE A 444 21.10 -18.44 -7.95
N PRO A 445 20.91 -18.06 -9.23
CA PRO A 445 22.04 -17.66 -10.08
C PRO A 445 22.80 -16.45 -9.52
N LEU A 446 22.10 -15.45 -9.01
CA LEU A 446 22.72 -14.22 -8.52
C LEU A 446 23.59 -14.43 -7.27
N LEU A 447 23.21 -15.34 -6.36
CA LEU A 447 23.93 -15.55 -5.11
C LEU A 447 24.89 -16.76 -5.13
N TYR A 448 24.61 -17.78 -5.95
CA TYR A 448 25.38 -19.03 -5.96
C TYR A 448 26.35 -19.14 -7.12
N LEU A 449 26.04 -18.51 -8.27
CA LEU A 449 26.80 -18.68 -9.51
C LEU A 449 27.61 -17.44 -9.91
N ILE A 450 27.28 -16.27 -9.37
CA ILE A 450 27.88 -14.95 -9.67
C ILE A 450 28.35 -14.33 -8.36
#